data_AF-A0A5N6QA80-F1
#
_entry.id   AF-A0A5N6QA80-F1
#
_cell.length_a   1.000
_cell.length_b   1.000
_cell.length_c   1.000
_cell.angle_alpha   90.00
_cell.angle_beta   90.00
_cell.angle_gamma   90.00
#
_symmetry.space_group_name_H-M   'P 1'
#
loop_
_entity.id
_entity.type
_entity.pdbx_description
1 polymer ?
#
loop_
_entity_poly.entity_id
_entity_poly.type
_entity_poly.pdbx_seq_one_letter_code
_entity_poly.pdbx_strand_id
1 'polypeptide(L)' 'MVLTGTHLAWRKGGLHVRPAPLTVKYLPPISTSDWTADKIDDYIKMLHDLYAKHLPESQRPLEL' A
#
# COMPACT_ATOMS: atom_id res chain seq x y z
N MET A 1 -6.57 1.17 2.48
CA MET A 1 -6.87 -0.17 1.93
C MET A 1 -5.56 -0.81 1.52
N VAL A 2 -5.40 -2.13 1.67
CA VAL A 2 -4.23 -2.87 1.20
C VAL A 2 -4.68 -3.95 0.22
N LEU A 3 -4.02 -4.03 -0.94
CA LEU A 3 -4.27 -5.04 -1.96
C LEU A 3 -3.09 -5.99 -2.05
N THR A 4 -3.35 -7.29 -2.09
CA THR A 4 -2.33 -8.32 -2.29
C THR A 4 -2.74 -9.25 -3.43
N GLY A 5 -1.76 -9.91 -4.05
CA GLY A 5 -1.96 -10.82 -5.20
C GLY A 5 -2.01 -10.16 -6.58
N THR A 6 -2.12 -8.83 -6.68
CA THR A 6 -2.21 -8.11 -7.98
C THR A 6 -0.98 -8.31 -8.86
N HIS A 7 0.22 -8.33 -8.27
CA HIS A 7 1.48 -8.63 -8.96
C HIS A 7 1.54 -10.01 -9.64
N LEU A 8 0.69 -10.97 -9.22
CA LEU A 8 0.56 -12.28 -9.86
C LEU A 8 -0.34 -12.22 -11.09
N ALA A 9 -1.37 -11.37 -11.06
CA ALA A 9 -2.26 -11.14 -12.20
C ALA A 9 -1.55 -10.35 -13.31
N TRP A 10 -0.73 -9.36 -12.92
CA TRP A 10 -0.01 -8.51 -13.85
C TRP A 10 1.41 -8.22 -13.36
N ARG A 11 2.40 -8.84 -14.01
CA ARG A 11 3.81 -8.69 -13.66
C ARG A 11 4.36 -7.38 -14.24
N LYS A 12 5.23 -6.72 -13.47
CA LYS A 12 5.96 -5.52 -13.91
C LYS A 12 6.67 -5.78 -15.25
N GLY A 13 6.49 -4.87 -16.21
CA GLY A 13 7.10 -4.98 -17.54
C GLY A 13 6.37 -5.90 -18.52
N GLY A 14 5.29 -6.57 -18.10
CA GLY A 14 4.41 -7.31 -19.00
C GLY A 14 3.19 -6.50 -19.43
N LEU A 15 2.56 -6.90 -20.54
CA LEU A 15 1.24 -6.40 -20.96
C LEU A 15 0.14 -7.46 -20.84
N HIS A 16 0.53 -8.70 -20.53
CA HIS A 16 -0.40 -9.82 -20.44
C HIS A 16 -0.94 -9.94 -19.01
N VAL A 17 -2.27 -9.89 -18.87
CA VAL A 17 -2.97 -10.09 -17.59
C VAL A 17 -3.45 -11.54 -17.49
N ARG A 18 -3.27 -12.16 -16.32
CA ARG A 18 -3.71 -13.53 -15.99
C ARG A 18 -4.70 -13.48 -14.83
N PRO A 19 -5.69 -14.40 -14.78
CA PRO A 19 -6.48 -14.60 -13.57
C PRO A 19 -5.57 -14.96 -12.39
N ALA A 20 -5.76 -14.32 -11.24
CA ALA A 20 -5.09 -14.65 -9.99
C ALA A 20 -6.00 -14.29 -8.80
N PRO A 21 -5.89 -15.00 -7.66
CA PRO A 21 -6.60 -14.62 -6.46
C PRO A 21 -6.11 -13.26 -5.96
N LEU A 22 -7.06 -12.37 -5.64
CA LEU A 22 -6.79 -11.05 -5.07
C LEU A 22 -7.36 -10.99 -3.66
N THR A 23 -6.66 -10.32 -2.75
CA THR A 23 -7.19 -10.02 -1.42
C THR A 23 -7.22 -8.52 -1.23
N VAL A 24 -8.36 -8.04 -0.74
CA VAL A 24 -8.57 -6.63 -0.39
C VAL A 24 -8.83 -6.54 1.11
N LYS A 25 -8.00 -5.77 1.81
CA LYS A 25 -8.19 -5.46 3.22
C LYS A 25 -8.51 -3.97 3.38
N TYR A 26 -9.70 -3.68 3.88
CA TYR A 26 -10.06 -2.34 4.30
C TYR A 26 -9.42 -2.03 5.66
N LEU A 27 -8.81 -0.85 5.75
CA LEU A 27 -8.24 -0.33 6.99
C LEU A 27 -9.18 0.73 7.56
N PRO A 28 -9.10 1.03 8.87
CA PRO A 28 -9.81 2.18 9.43
C PRO A 28 -9.54 3.47 8.65
N PRO A 29 -10.52 4.38 8.56
CA PRO A 29 -10.32 5.67 7.91
C PRO A 29 -9.32 6.52 8.68
N ILE A 30 -8.59 7.37 7.95
CA ILE A 30 -7.70 8.37 8.51
C ILE A 30 -8.44 9.71 8.45
N SER A 31 -8.53 10.41 9.59
CA SER A 31 -9.08 11.76 9.61
C SER A 31 -8.11 12.72 8.90
N THR A 32 -8.65 13.54 8.00
CA THR A 32 -7.88 14.58 7.29
C THR A 32 -8.24 16.00 7.72
N SER A 33 -9.04 16.16 8.78
CA SER A 33 -9.51 17.47 9.24
C SER A 33 -8.38 18.42 9.64
N ASP A 34 -7.28 17.87 10.14
CA ASP A 34 -6.13 18.64 10.65
C ASP A 34 -4.96 18.65 9.66
N TRP A 35 -5.21 18.35 8.38
CA TRP A 35 -4.15 18.29 7.37
C TRP A 35 -3.74 19.69 6.91
N THR A 36 -2.46 20.00 7.05
CA THR A 36 -1.88 21.29 6.64
C THR A 36 -0.67 21.09 5.71
N ALA A 37 -0.42 22.04 4.81
CA ALA A 37 0.63 21.90 3.79
C ALA A 37 2.05 21.83 4.40
N ASP A 38 2.26 22.43 5.57
CA ASP A 38 3.52 22.42 6.31
C ASP A 38 3.88 21.06 6.91
N LYS A 39 2.94 20.11 6.94
CA LYS A 39 3.11 18.76 7.53
C LYS A 39 3.01 17.63 6.52
N ILE A 40 3.14 17.93 5.23
CA ILE A 40 3.00 16.94 4.15
C ILE A 40 3.93 15.75 4.35
N ASP A 41 5.19 15.98 4.73
CA ASP A 41 6.16 14.91 4.94
C ASP A 41 5.77 13.97 6.08
N ASP A 42 5.18 14.50 7.16
CA ASP A 42 4.67 13.71 8.28
C ASP A 42 3.51 12.81 7.85
N TYR A 43 2.59 13.34 7.03
CA TYR A 43 1.47 12.55 6.52
C TYR A 43 1.93 11.46 5.56
N ILE A 44 2.91 11.76 4.69
CA ILE A 44 3.51 10.78 3.79
C ILE A 44 4.17 9.65 4.60
N LYS A 45 4.94 9.99 5.64
CA LYS A 45 5.57 9.01 6.53
C LYS A 45 4.52 8.14 7.24
N MET A 46 3.50 8.76 7.82
CA MET A 46 2.41 8.06 8.49
C MET A 46 1.67 7.08 7.56
N LEU A 47 1.40 7.47 6.32
CA LEU A 47 0.83 6.59 5.31
C LEU A 47 1.79 5.45 4.94
N HIS A 48 3.07 5.75 4.70
CA HIS A 48 4.08 4.76 4.38
C HIS A 48 4.17 3.68 5.47
N ASP A 49 4.28 4.09 6.73
CA ASP A 49 4.39 3.19 7.88
C ASP A 49 3.12 2.34 8.05
N LEU A 50 1.95 2.92 7.80
CA LEU A 50 0.67 2.19 7.82
C LEU A 50 0.67 1.07 6.77
N TYR A 51 1.11 1.34 5.54
CA TYR A 51 1.21 0.32 4.50
C TYR A 51 2.26 -0.73 4.83
N ALA A 52 3.47 -0.33 5.23
CA ALA A 52 4.53 -1.26 5.60
C ALA A 52 4.10 -2.24 6.72
N LYS A 53 3.35 -1.74 7.71
CA LYS A 53 2.80 -2.57 8.80
C LYS A 53 1.77 -3.60 8.32
N HIS A 54 0.95 -3.24 7.33
CA HIS A 54 -0.18 -4.07 6.89
C HIS A 54 0.11 -4.93 5.66
N LEU A 55 1.22 -4.71 4.96
CA LEU A 55 1.68 -5.57 3.88
C LEU A 55 2.16 -6.94 4.42
N PRO A 56 1.97 -8.02 3.64
CA PRO A 56 2.63 -9.30 3.89
C PRO A 56 4.14 -9.08 4.04
N GLU A 57 4.77 -9.86 4.90
CA GLU A 57 6.20 -9.74 5.19
C GLU A 57 7.08 -9.72 3.93
N SER A 58 6.80 -10.60 2.97
CA SER A 58 7.50 -10.68 1.68
C SER A 58 7.32 -9.47 0.76
N GLN A 59 6.38 -8.58 1.07
CA GLN A 59 6.07 -7.38 0.30
C GLN A 59 6.37 -6.09 1.05
N ARG A 60 6.93 -6.17 2.26
CA ARG A 60 7.35 -4.97 3.00
C ARG A 60 8.58 -4.34 2.34
N PRO A 61 8.78 -3.03 2.52
CA PRO A 61 10.02 -2.37 2.11
C PRO A 61 11.22 -3.07 2.75
N LEU A 62 12.33 -3.14 2.02
CA LEU A 62 13.61 -3.52 2.60
C LEU A 62 14.04 -2.42 3.58
N GLU A 63 14.59 -2.80 4.74
CA GLU A 63 15.24 -1.83 5.62
C GLU A 63 16.45 -1.23 4.87
N LEU A 64 16.52 0.10 4.83
CA LEU A 64 17.62 0.85 4.20
C LEU A 64 18.85 0.90 5.11
#